data_AF-A0A328FAH2-F1
#
_entry.id   AF-A0A328FAH2-F1
#
_cell.length_a   1.000
_cell.length_b   1.000
_cell.length_c   1.000
_cell.angle_alpha   90.00
_cell.angle_beta   90.00
_cell.angle_gamma   90.00
#
_symmetry.space_group_name_H-M   'P 1'
#
loop_
_entity.id
_entity.type
_entity.pdbx_description
1 polymer ?
#
loop_
_entity_poly.entity_id
_entity_poly.type
_entity_poly.pdbx_seq_one_letter_code
_entity_poly.pdbx_strand_id
1 'polypeptide(L)'
;MGFKADASFLKFLTMGAVGVQQVVKQLRDLGFQPIELERYCASNKIWTTKVKRLRLPDLLCIKTGLRIEAKGKSDLTVKMSHAEHNPDRSWDAGLNPQDLIAFIKCYTEDTICAAESALFFEVGDLKANIHSAKLGPPKSASEGAERDLTWPCIVAKKDGEVLDVDQINGKIKTKPDEGRKYTYTLRGKTPYVAAGDRYKAFESILAGTLSGPVDVRQRLNDTWDPFDLLNSEIDIDRYAATKAIPFLEINPANDAVNILEGLLDNELDERVALEMASSLARLNSQKGFDFICNKIENPTEAYIPMEATFILTEIANNPSIQTMESLAGNQDFVGNEIRQAAVWGLGKAGAKAYNKLIQFIDDEEDEVALHAIAAFGNDTDNATIDNLIELLVSGSPRQKAAVCKSLSMIQSDYVINQLKQAAENSPGQKSWIIASLGQQTPENVRLALGNSSLLEQTQPLFHMSKYENWLATTEKDIDLKFLVAQSIF
;
A
#
# COMPACT_ATOMS: atom_id res chain seq x y z
N MET A 1 -15.86 -19.23 1.58
CA MET A 1 -14.93 -18.51 2.47
C MET A 1 -15.79 -17.72 3.44
N GLY A 2 -15.51 -17.79 4.75
CA GLY A 2 -16.32 -17.11 5.74
C GLY A 2 -15.86 -15.67 5.91
N PHE A 3 -16.80 -14.71 5.97
CA PHE A 3 -16.53 -13.27 6.08
C PHE A 3 -15.49 -12.85 7.14
N LYS A 4 -15.36 -13.60 8.25
CA LYS A 4 -14.32 -13.37 9.26
C LYS A 4 -12.90 -13.56 8.72
N ALA A 5 -12.70 -14.51 7.81
CA ALA A 5 -11.42 -14.76 7.15
C ALA A 5 -11.03 -13.56 6.27
N ASP A 6 -11.96 -13.04 5.47
CA ASP A 6 -11.70 -11.94 4.54
C ASP A 6 -11.41 -10.61 5.26
N ALA A 7 -12.13 -10.32 6.36
CA ALA A 7 -11.86 -9.16 7.20
C ALA A 7 -10.51 -9.25 7.92
N SER A 8 -10.15 -10.44 8.42
CA SER A 8 -8.84 -10.67 9.04
C SER A 8 -7.69 -10.57 8.04
N PHE A 9 -7.90 -11.03 6.81
CA PHE A 9 -6.94 -10.93 5.72
C PHE A 9 -6.69 -9.48 5.33
N LEU A 10 -7.76 -8.70 5.09
CA LEU A 10 -7.65 -7.27 4.81
C LEU A 10 -6.97 -6.51 5.95
N LYS A 11 -7.23 -6.88 7.20
CA LYS A 11 -6.56 -6.32 8.37
C LYS A 11 -5.04 -6.52 8.29
N PHE A 12 -4.57 -7.74 8.03
CA PHE A 12 -3.13 -8.02 7.95
C PHE A 12 -2.46 -7.34 6.75
N LEU A 13 -3.12 -7.29 5.59
CA LEU A 13 -2.63 -6.54 4.44
C LEU A 13 -2.50 -5.04 4.75
N THR A 14 -3.53 -4.47 5.36
CA THR A 14 -3.53 -3.06 5.77
C THR A 14 -2.45 -2.78 6.80
N MET A 15 -2.22 -3.68 7.76
CA MET A 15 -1.10 -3.54 8.70
C MET A 15 0.27 -3.56 8.00
N GLY A 16 0.44 -4.41 6.98
CA GLY A 16 1.65 -4.44 6.16
C GLY A 16 1.87 -3.10 5.46
N ALA A 17 0.85 -2.63 4.73
CA ALA A 17 0.87 -1.37 4.00
C ALA A 17 1.15 -0.16 4.91
N VAL A 18 0.41 -0.02 6.02
CA VAL A 18 0.61 1.08 6.99
C VAL A 18 1.99 1.01 7.64
N GLY A 19 2.49 -0.20 7.92
CA GLY A 19 3.86 -0.40 8.41
C GLY A 19 4.92 0.10 7.41
N VAL A 20 4.78 -0.25 6.12
CA VAL A 20 5.67 0.25 5.06
C VAL A 20 5.60 1.78 4.96
N GLN A 21 4.40 2.36 4.95
CA GLN A 21 4.21 3.82 4.88
C GLN A 21 4.92 4.54 6.01
N GLN A 22 4.83 4.02 7.23
CA GLN A 22 5.48 4.61 8.39
C GLN A 22 7.00 4.42 8.38
N VAL A 23 7.51 3.27 7.90
CA VAL A 23 8.96 3.08 7.67
C VAL A 23 9.48 4.07 6.62
N VAL A 24 8.75 4.26 5.52
CA VAL A 24 9.06 5.27 4.50
C VAL A 24 9.11 6.67 5.10
N LYS A 25 8.12 7.03 5.94
CA LYS A 25 8.09 8.31 6.65
C LYS A 25 9.33 8.47 7.55
N GLN A 26 9.61 7.47 8.39
CA GLN A 26 10.78 7.49 9.28
C GLN A 26 12.09 7.65 8.52
N LEU A 27 12.27 6.95 7.40
CA LEU A 27 13.47 7.05 6.55
C LEU A 27 13.61 8.45 5.93
N ARG A 28 12.50 9.03 5.42
CA ARG A 28 12.48 10.39 4.87
C ARG A 28 12.81 11.44 5.93
N ASP A 29 12.25 11.31 7.13
CA ASP A 29 12.53 12.19 8.27
C ASP A 29 14.02 12.15 8.67
N LEU A 30 14.71 11.03 8.39
CA LEU A 30 16.15 10.87 8.59
C LEU A 30 17.03 11.31 7.41
N GLY A 31 16.45 11.71 6.28
CA GLY A 31 17.16 12.19 5.09
C GLY A 31 17.39 11.16 3.98
N PHE A 32 16.85 9.95 4.10
CA PHE A 32 16.86 8.97 3.00
C PHE A 32 15.84 9.33 1.90
N GLN A 33 16.04 8.75 0.72
CA GLN A 33 15.10 8.81 -0.40
C GLN A 33 14.62 7.40 -0.77
N PRO A 34 13.66 6.84 -0.01
CA PRO A 34 13.12 5.51 -0.28
C PRO A 34 12.10 5.55 -1.43
N ILE A 35 12.19 4.55 -2.29
CA ILE A 35 11.17 4.14 -3.26
C ILE A 35 10.69 2.72 -2.95
N GLU A 36 9.52 2.36 -3.46
CA GLU A 36 9.07 0.96 -3.43
C GLU A 36 9.90 0.13 -4.40
N LEU A 37 10.66 -0.84 -3.87
CA LEU A 37 11.35 -1.81 -4.69
C LEU A 37 10.35 -2.88 -5.13
N GLU A 38 9.61 -3.48 -4.19
CA GLU A 38 8.41 -4.25 -4.50
C GLU A 38 7.22 -3.33 -4.76
N ARG A 39 6.75 -3.30 -6.01
CA ARG A 39 5.64 -2.45 -6.47
C ARG A 39 4.38 -2.62 -5.63
N TYR A 40 3.85 -1.51 -5.12
CA TYR A 40 2.68 -1.41 -4.24
C TYR A 40 2.83 -2.11 -2.88
N CYS A 41 4.04 -2.23 -2.33
CA CYS A 41 4.25 -2.74 -0.98
C CYS A 41 3.56 -1.88 0.10
N ALA A 42 3.37 -0.57 -0.15
CA ALA A 42 2.63 0.34 0.72
C ALA A 42 1.12 0.40 0.45
N SER A 43 0.57 -0.50 -0.40
CA SER A 43 -0.85 -0.56 -0.74
C SER A 43 -1.53 -1.79 -0.12
N ASN A 44 -2.77 -1.63 0.31
CA ASN A 44 -3.63 -2.72 0.76
C ASN A 44 -4.65 -3.15 -0.29
N LYS A 45 -4.55 -2.65 -1.54
CA LYS A 45 -5.41 -3.06 -2.65
C LYS A 45 -5.13 -4.51 -3.01
N ILE A 46 -6.16 -5.34 -2.99
CA ILE A 46 -6.11 -6.74 -3.39
C ILE A 46 -6.43 -6.85 -4.88
N TRP A 47 -5.62 -7.62 -5.58
CA TRP A 47 -5.83 -8.06 -6.95
C TRP A 47 -5.72 -9.58 -6.96
N THR A 48 -6.72 -10.28 -7.50
CA THR A 48 -6.71 -11.74 -7.57
C THR A 48 -5.64 -12.27 -8.53
N THR A 49 -5.30 -11.49 -9.55
CA THR A 49 -4.32 -11.83 -10.59
C THR A 49 -2.89 -11.39 -10.26
N LYS A 50 -2.70 -10.47 -9.29
CA LYS A 50 -1.36 -10.06 -8.85
C LYS A 50 -0.76 -11.10 -7.91
N VAL A 51 0.17 -11.90 -8.43
CA VAL A 51 0.92 -12.88 -7.62
C VAL A 51 2.34 -12.36 -7.37
N LYS A 52 2.81 -12.42 -6.13
CA LYS A 52 4.22 -12.14 -5.79
C LYS A 52 5.10 -13.25 -6.39
N ARG A 53 5.94 -12.92 -7.38
CA ARG A 53 6.80 -13.89 -8.11
C ARG A 53 8.28 -13.74 -7.81
N LEU A 54 8.79 -12.51 -7.76
CA LEU A 54 10.16 -12.23 -7.31
C LEU A 54 10.10 -11.83 -5.84
N ARG A 55 10.86 -12.52 -4.99
CA ARG A 55 10.98 -12.16 -3.57
C ARG A 55 11.95 -10.99 -3.46
N LEU A 56 11.41 -9.79 -3.36
CA LEU A 56 12.16 -8.54 -3.25
C LEU A 56 12.02 -7.98 -1.83
N PRO A 57 13.03 -7.24 -1.33
CA PRO A 57 12.81 -6.29 -0.27
C PRO A 57 11.71 -5.28 -0.67
N ASP A 58 10.91 -4.85 0.30
CA ASP A 58 9.85 -3.86 0.07
C ASP A 58 10.38 -2.52 -0.50
N LEU A 59 11.50 -2.01 0.02
CA LEU A 59 12.00 -0.65 -0.24
C LEU A 59 13.45 -0.62 -0.72
N LEU A 60 13.79 0.41 -1.49
CA LEU A 60 15.16 0.78 -1.90
C LEU A 60 15.41 2.27 -1.62
N CYS A 61 16.47 2.59 -0.89
CA CYS A 61 16.96 3.96 -0.72
C CYS A 61 17.91 4.35 -1.85
N ILE A 62 17.45 5.23 -2.75
CA ILE A 62 18.12 5.55 -4.02
C ILE A 62 19.58 5.97 -3.85
N LYS A 63 19.88 6.85 -2.90
CA LYS A 63 21.22 7.42 -2.71
C LYS A 63 22.23 6.43 -2.13
N THR A 64 21.78 5.50 -1.31
CA THR A 64 22.64 4.64 -0.49
C THR A 64 22.67 3.19 -0.95
N GLY A 65 21.72 2.78 -1.79
CA GLY A 65 21.56 1.38 -2.21
C GLY A 65 20.96 0.49 -1.13
N LEU A 66 20.60 1.06 0.03
CA LEU A 66 20.07 0.33 1.17
C LEU A 66 18.70 -0.24 0.82
N ARG A 67 18.56 -1.56 0.89
CA ARG A 67 17.27 -2.25 0.71
C ARG A 67 16.69 -2.64 2.06
N ILE A 68 15.37 -2.51 2.17
CA ILE A 68 14.67 -2.67 3.44
C ILE A 68 13.39 -3.48 3.24
N GLU A 69 13.25 -4.57 3.99
CA GLU A 69 12.02 -5.36 4.12
C GLU A 69 11.24 -4.87 5.35
N ALA A 70 10.04 -4.33 5.17
CA ALA A 70 9.23 -3.81 6.26
C ALA A 70 8.24 -4.87 6.78
N LYS A 71 8.06 -4.92 8.09
CA LYS A 71 7.24 -5.93 8.76
C LYS A 71 6.38 -5.29 9.83
N GLY A 72 5.15 -4.95 9.45
CA GLY A 72 4.08 -4.57 10.38
C GLY A 72 3.66 -5.75 11.27
N LYS A 73 3.67 -5.55 12.59
CA LYS A 73 3.41 -6.59 13.60
C LYS A 73 2.31 -6.17 14.56
N SER A 74 1.26 -7.00 14.69
CA SER A 74 0.25 -6.82 15.74
C SER A 74 0.81 -7.12 17.12
N ASP A 75 1.83 -7.96 17.21
CA ASP A 75 2.64 -8.18 18.42
C ASP A 75 4.12 -8.06 18.04
N LEU A 76 4.77 -6.99 18.52
CA LEU A 76 6.12 -6.65 18.11
C LEU A 76 7.06 -7.77 18.53
N THR A 77 7.61 -8.45 17.54
CA THR A 77 8.53 -9.57 17.70
C THR A 77 9.43 -9.63 16.47
N VAL A 78 10.66 -10.12 16.64
CA VAL A 78 11.57 -10.38 15.52
C VAL A 78 11.16 -11.72 14.91
N LYS A 79 10.27 -11.67 13.91
CA LYS A 79 9.60 -12.84 13.35
C LYS A 79 9.41 -12.72 11.85
N MET A 80 9.82 -13.74 11.11
CA MET A 80 9.69 -13.80 9.65
C MET A 80 8.85 -15.01 9.22
N SER A 81 8.21 -14.91 8.05
CA SER A 81 7.56 -16.06 7.42
C SER A 81 8.62 -16.93 6.76
N HIS A 82 8.56 -18.25 6.95
CA HIS A 82 9.56 -19.18 6.47
C HIS A 82 8.93 -20.47 5.95
N ALA A 83 9.31 -20.91 4.74
CA ALA A 83 9.06 -22.25 4.25
C ALA A 83 10.35 -23.08 4.23
N GLU A 84 10.37 -24.20 4.98
CA GLU A 84 11.54 -25.09 5.05
C GLU A 84 11.83 -25.83 3.73
N HIS A 85 10.79 -26.05 2.90
CA HIS A 85 10.85 -26.88 1.69
C HIS A 85 10.56 -26.11 0.40
N ASN A 86 10.56 -24.78 0.46
CA ASN A 86 10.37 -23.93 -0.71
C ASN A 86 11.41 -22.81 -0.69
N PRO A 87 12.50 -22.90 -1.48
CA PRO A 87 13.56 -21.90 -1.54
C PRO A 87 13.05 -20.50 -1.86
N ASP A 88 12.06 -20.36 -2.75
CA ASP A 88 11.49 -19.07 -3.13
C ASP A 88 10.67 -18.41 -2.00
N ARG A 89 10.36 -19.19 -0.97
CA ARG A 89 9.62 -18.76 0.24
C ARG A 89 10.45 -18.95 1.51
N SER A 90 11.77 -19.10 1.39
CA SER A 90 12.64 -18.97 2.56
C SER A 90 12.55 -17.54 3.10
N TRP A 91 12.83 -17.36 4.40
CA TRP A 91 12.62 -16.05 5.04
C TRP A 91 13.59 -14.99 4.52
N ASP A 92 14.73 -15.44 4.01
CA ASP A 92 15.86 -14.67 3.49
C ASP A 92 16.01 -14.75 1.97
N ALA A 93 15.06 -15.39 1.28
CA ALA A 93 15.05 -15.44 -0.17
C ALA A 93 15.10 -14.01 -0.74
N GLY A 94 16.08 -13.76 -1.58
CA GLY A 94 16.30 -12.46 -2.20
C GLY A 94 16.89 -11.36 -1.30
N LEU A 95 17.25 -11.67 -0.06
CA LEU A 95 17.84 -10.72 0.88
C LEU A 95 19.37 -10.88 0.99
N ASN A 96 20.08 -9.77 0.81
CA ASN A 96 21.53 -9.67 1.01
C ASN A 96 21.86 -9.43 2.50
N PRO A 97 23.03 -9.85 3.00
CA PRO A 97 23.40 -9.66 4.40
C PRO A 97 23.35 -8.20 4.89
N GLN A 98 23.57 -7.23 4.00
CA GLN A 98 23.57 -5.80 4.30
C GLN A 98 22.18 -5.15 4.28
N ASP A 99 21.16 -5.87 3.79
CA ASP A 99 19.77 -5.42 3.80
C ASP A 99 19.27 -5.35 5.25
N LEU A 100 18.27 -4.50 5.47
CA LEU A 100 17.64 -4.36 6.78
C LEU A 100 16.23 -4.94 6.78
N ILE A 101 15.83 -5.50 7.91
CA ILE A 101 14.42 -5.79 8.20
C ILE A 101 13.92 -4.77 9.22
N ALA A 102 12.91 -4.01 8.84
CA ALA A 102 12.26 -3.02 9.70
C ALA A 102 11.03 -3.63 10.39
N PHE A 103 11.14 -3.92 11.69
CA PHE A 103 10.01 -4.39 12.49
C PHE A 103 9.29 -3.21 13.13
N ILE A 104 7.99 -3.09 12.86
CA ILE A 104 7.17 -1.98 13.38
C ILE A 104 5.89 -2.52 14.01
N LYS A 105 5.56 -2.01 15.19
CA LYS A 105 4.32 -2.35 15.88
C LYS A 105 3.16 -1.68 15.13
N CYS A 106 2.07 -2.42 14.92
CA CYS A 106 0.79 -1.89 14.46
C CYS A 106 -0.29 -2.21 15.49
N TYR A 107 -1.28 -1.33 15.59
CA TYR A 107 -2.43 -1.46 16.48
C TYR A 107 -3.71 -1.06 15.75
N THR A 108 -4.86 -1.40 16.34
CA THR A 108 -6.18 -1.08 15.80
C THR A 108 -6.87 -0.17 16.78
N GLU A 109 -7.16 1.06 16.35
CA GLU A 109 -8.08 1.99 17.00
C GLU A 109 -9.37 2.03 16.14
N ASP A 110 -9.80 3.20 15.68
CA ASP A 110 -10.84 3.36 14.66
C ASP A 110 -10.35 2.89 13.27
N THR A 111 -9.04 3.05 13.03
CA THR A 111 -8.34 2.53 11.85
C THR A 111 -7.04 1.82 12.29
N ILE A 112 -6.36 1.18 11.34
CA ILE A 112 -5.09 0.50 11.61
C ILE A 112 -3.97 1.54 11.55
N CYS A 113 -3.22 1.65 12.64
CA CYS A 113 -2.12 2.59 12.81
C CYS A 113 -0.80 1.84 13.05
N ALA A 114 0.32 2.47 12.68
CA ALA A 114 1.65 2.02 13.04
C ALA A 114 2.23 2.85 14.20
N ALA A 115 3.13 2.25 14.97
CA ALA A 115 3.95 2.93 15.94
C ALA A 115 4.85 3.98 15.27
N GLU A 116 5.34 4.94 16.05
CA GLU A 116 6.10 6.06 15.50
C GLU A 116 7.43 5.64 14.83
N SER A 117 8.07 4.59 15.35
CA SER A 117 9.39 4.14 14.89
C SER A 117 9.47 2.62 14.74
N ALA A 118 10.12 2.19 13.67
CA ALA A 118 10.53 0.82 13.45
C ALA A 118 11.91 0.55 14.08
N LEU A 119 12.15 -0.72 14.40
CA LEU A 119 13.46 -1.25 14.77
C LEU A 119 14.06 -1.96 13.56
N PHE A 120 15.28 -1.57 13.17
CA PHE A 120 15.98 -2.12 12.00
C PHE A 120 16.98 -3.17 12.44
N PHE A 121 16.99 -4.33 11.80
CA PHE A 121 17.98 -5.38 12.04
C PHE A 121 18.64 -5.80 10.73
N GLU A 122 19.94 -6.02 10.74
CA GLU A 122 20.66 -6.53 9.56
C GLU A 122 20.33 -7.99 9.29
N VAL A 123 20.06 -8.29 8.02
CA VAL A 123 19.82 -9.67 7.57
C VAL A 123 21.02 -10.57 7.87
N GLY A 124 22.24 -10.05 7.77
CA GLY A 124 23.48 -10.77 8.13
C GLY A 124 23.49 -11.22 9.60
N ASP A 125 23.01 -10.38 10.51
CA ASP A 125 22.90 -10.71 11.94
C ASP A 125 21.84 -11.78 12.21
N LEU A 126 20.69 -11.71 11.51
CA LEU A 126 19.67 -12.76 11.57
C LEU A 126 20.20 -14.11 11.04
N LYS A 127 20.96 -14.08 9.93
CA LYS A 127 21.60 -15.28 9.34
C LYS A 127 22.64 -15.88 10.29
N ALA A 128 23.53 -15.06 10.85
CA ALA A 128 24.54 -15.52 11.80
C ALA A 128 23.92 -16.15 13.06
N ASN A 129 22.77 -15.61 13.50
CA ASN A 129 22.06 -16.06 14.70
C ASN A 129 20.87 -16.99 14.41
N ILE A 130 20.84 -17.64 13.23
CA ILE A 130 19.74 -18.55 12.83
C ILE A 130 19.55 -19.73 13.80
N HIS A 131 20.65 -20.20 14.42
CA HIS A 131 20.64 -21.28 15.41
C HIS A 131 19.84 -20.94 16.68
N SER A 132 19.64 -19.64 16.96
CA SER A 132 18.84 -19.15 18.09
C SER A 132 17.34 -19.01 17.75
N ALA A 133 17.01 -19.03 16.46
CA ALA A 133 15.64 -18.86 15.98
C ALA A 133 14.79 -20.09 16.30
N LYS A 134 13.50 -19.86 16.54
CA LYS A 134 12.51 -20.88 16.86
C LYS A 134 11.46 -20.93 15.77
N LEU A 135 11.27 -22.11 15.21
CA LEU A 135 10.25 -22.34 14.20
C LEU A 135 8.92 -22.71 14.86
N GLY A 136 7.91 -21.86 14.69
CA GLY A 136 6.56 -22.04 15.21
C GLY A 136 5.79 -23.17 14.52
N PRO A 137 4.55 -23.47 14.95
CA PRO A 137 3.70 -24.43 14.24
C PRO A 137 3.36 -23.94 12.81
N PRO A 138 2.89 -24.82 11.91
CA PRO A 138 2.26 -24.42 10.66
C PRO A 138 1.19 -23.35 10.90
N LYS A 139 1.15 -22.33 10.02
CA LYS A 139 0.03 -21.39 9.99
C LYS A 139 -1.27 -22.12 9.67
N SER A 140 -2.42 -21.48 9.94
CA SER A 140 -3.72 -22.10 9.69
C SER A 140 -3.85 -22.58 8.24
N ALA A 141 -4.71 -23.59 7.97
CA ALA A 141 -4.86 -24.16 6.62
C ALA A 141 -5.24 -23.12 5.54
N SER A 142 -5.78 -21.96 5.95
CA SER A 142 -6.11 -20.81 5.10
C SER A 142 -4.95 -19.83 4.84
N GLU A 143 -3.85 -19.88 5.60
CA GLU A 143 -2.74 -18.91 5.56
C GLU A 143 -1.47 -19.42 4.86
N GLY A 144 -1.51 -20.65 4.34
CA GLY A 144 -0.41 -21.28 3.58
C GLY A 144 0.51 -22.16 4.44
N ALA A 145 1.43 -22.87 3.77
CA ALA A 145 2.36 -23.83 4.41
C ALA A 145 3.53 -23.17 5.16
N GLU A 146 3.61 -21.84 5.16
CA GLU A 146 4.68 -21.09 5.81
C GLU A 146 4.53 -21.13 7.33
N ARG A 147 5.68 -21.14 8.02
CA ARG A 147 5.80 -21.17 9.48
C ARG A 147 6.44 -19.88 9.97
N ASP A 148 6.14 -19.53 11.21
CA ASP A 148 6.73 -18.36 11.85
C ASP A 148 8.12 -18.70 12.40
N LEU A 149 9.18 -18.14 11.81
CA LEU A 149 10.54 -18.24 12.32
C LEU A 149 10.83 -17.02 13.21
N THR A 150 11.07 -17.25 14.50
CA THR A 150 11.13 -16.19 15.53
C THR A 150 12.47 -16.17 16.24
N TRP A 151 13.14 -15.02 16.27
CA TRP A 151 14.30 -14.77 17.13
C TRP A 151 13.82 -14.27 18.50
N PRO A 152 14.06 -15.02 19.60
CA PRO A 152 13.51 -14.68 20.91
C PRO A 152 13.98 -13.32 21.41
N CYS A 153 13.04 -12.46 21.77
CA CYS A 153 13.29 -11.14 22.31
C CYS A 153 12.42 -10.81 23.53
N ILE A 154 12.77 -9.76 24.25
CA ILE A 154 12.04 -9.21 25.40
C ILE A 154 11.49 -7.86 24.98
N VAL A 155 10.18 -7.76 24.86
CA VAL A 155 9.46 -6.52 24.53
C VAL A 155 8.89 -5.93 25.81
N ALA A 156 9.02 -4.62 25.99
CA ALA A 156 8.45 -3.92 27.14
C ALA A 156 6.92 -4.00 27.11
N LYS A 157 6.27 -4.14 28.28
CA LYS A 157 4.78 -4.20 28.38
C LYS A 157 4.15 -2.92 28.95
N LYS A 158 4.98 -2.00 29.39
CA LYS A 158 4.62 -0.71 29.99
C LYS A 158 5.64 0.31 29.53
N ASP A 159 5.30 1.58 29.56
CA ASP A 159 6.27 2.66 29.38
C ASP A 159 7.17 2.74 30.61
N GLY A 160 8.41 3.20 30.42
CA GLY A 160 9.31 3.41 31.55
C GLY A 160 10.74 3.73 31.16
N GLU A 161 11.62 3.55 32.13
CA GLU A 161 13.05 3.84 32.03
C GLU A 161 13.88 2.65 32.50
N VAL A 162 15.01 2.43 31.83
CA VAL A 162 16.01 1.44 32.22
C VAL A 162 16.84 2.02 33.36
N LEU A 163 16.84 1.35 34.52
CA LEU A 163 17.62 1.79 35.67
C LEU A 163 19.05 1.27 35.65
N ASP A 164 19.25 0.05 35.17
CA ASP A 164 20.51 -0.68 35.27
C ASP A 164 20.54 -1.85 34.28
N VAL A 165 21.71 -2.10 33.68
CA VAL A 165 21.95 -3.20 32.75
C VAL A 165 23.18 -3.97 33.23
N ASP A 166 22.91 -5.08 33.91
CA ASP A 166 23.93 -5.97 34.45
C ASP A 166 24.17 -7.11 33.45
N GLN A 167 25.08 -6.88 32.50
CA GLN A 167 25.43 -7.88 31.49
C GLN A 167 26.07 -9.13 32.12
N ILE A 168 26.85 -8.96 33.19
CA ILE A 168 27.56 -10.05 33.87
C ILE A 168 26.57 -11.06 34.46
N ASN A 169 25.54 -10.56 35.15
CA ASN A 169 24.50 -11.42 35.73
C ASN A 169 23.29 -11.62 34.81
N GLY A 170 23.33 -11.07 33.59
CA GLY A 170 22.29 -11.17 32.58
C GLY A 170 20.95 -10.61 33.03
N LYS A 171 20.92 -9.38 33.54
CA LYS A 171 19.70 -8.72 34.04
C LYS A 171 19.54 -7.30 33.51
N ILE A 172 18.30 -6.91 33.24
CA ILE A 172 17.91 -5.50 33.02
C ILE A 172 16.94 -5.12 34.14
N LYS A 173 17.25 -4.06 34.89
CA LYS A 173 16.32 -3.48 35.86
C LYS A 173 15.64 -2.27 35.24
N THR A 174 14.32 -2.20 35.39
CA THR A 174 13.52 -1.12 34.82
C THR A 174 12.56 -0.53 35.85
N LYS A 175 12.16 0.71 35.62
CA LYS A 175 11.11 1.40 36.35
C LYS A 175 10.01 1.79 35.35
N PRO A 176 8.89 1.06 35.33
CA PRO A 176 7.70 1.53 34.62
C PRO A 176 7.25 2.89 35.15
N ASP A 177 6.66 3.71 34.29
CA ASP A 177 6.09 5.00 34.69
C ASP A 177 4.99 4.80 35.75
N GLU A 178 4.21 3.73 35.59
CA GLU A 178 3.21 3.30 36.56
C GLU A 178 3.52 1.90 37.12
N GLY A 179 3.80 1.88 38.43
CA GLY A 179 3.92 0.66 39.22
C GLY A 179 5.29 0.49 39.87
N ARG A 180 5.65 -0.77 40.15
CA ARG A 180 6.89 -1.13 40.86
C ARG A 180 8.01 -1.43 39.86
N LYS A 181 9.25 -1.25 40.32
CA LYS A 181 10.46 -1.66 39.60
C LYS A 181 10.35 -3.14 39.20
N TYR A 182 10.85 -3.47 38.02
CA TYR A 182 10.84 -4.82 37.48
C TYR A 182 12.27 -5.24 37.08
N THR A 183 12.54 -6.54 37.06
CA THR A 183 13.82 -7.08 36.61
C THR A 183 13.59 -8.17 35.58
N TYR A 184 14.13 -7.97 34.39
CA TYR A 184 14.14 -8.94 33.31
C TYR A 184 15.41 -9.79 33.40
N THR A 185 15.28 -11.11 33.41
CA THR A 185 16.41 -12.04 33.27
C THR A 185 16.62 -12.35 31.80
N LEU A 186 17.82 -12.10 31.27
CA LEU A 186 18.11 -12.15 29.84
C LEU A 186 18.13 -13.57 29.28
N ARG A 187 18.59 -14.55 30.06
CA ARG A 187 18.68 -15.98 29.67
C ARG A 187 19.36 -16.14 28.30
N GLY A 188 20.59 -15.64 28.18
CA GLY A 188 21.40 -15.70 26.94
C GLY A 188 21.03 -14.67 25.87
N LYS A 189 20.18 -13.67 26.19
CA LYS A 189 19.91 -12.54 25.29
C LYS A 189 20.89 -11.40 25.53
N THR A 190 21.20 -10.69 24.46
CA THR A 190 21.94 -9.44 24.46
C THR A 190 20.99 -8.29 24.79
N PRO A 191 21.32 -7.40 25.74
CA PRO A 191 20.54 -6.19 25.99
C PRO A 191 20.72 -5.19 24.84
N TYR A 192 19.64 -4.54 24.42
CA TYR A 192 19.63 -3.53 23.36
C TYR A 192 19.50 -2.10 23.90
N VAL A 193 19.50 -1.96 25.22
CA VAL A 193 19.27 -0.72 25.94
C VAL A 193 20.38 -0.50 26.95
N ALA A 194 20.60 0.76 27.33
CA ALA A 194 21.50 1.21 28.37
C ALA A 194 20.73 1.82 29.55
N ALA A 195 21.40 2.00 30.69
CA ALA A 195 20.83 2.71 31.83
C ALA A 195 20.53 4.17 31.45
N GLY A 196 19.34 4.66 31.81
CA GLY A 196 18.81 5.97 31.43
C GLY A 196 17.93 5.95 30.18
N ASP A 197 17.93 4.87 29.39
CA ASP A 197 17.09 4.79 28.20
C ASP A 197 15.60 4.76 28.56
N ARG A 198 14.81 5.54 27.83
CA ARG A 198 13.35 5.49 27.85
C ARG A 198 12.86 4.42 26.88
N TYR A 199 11.84 3.68 27.27
CA TYR A 199 11.20 2.67 26.41
C TYR A 199 9.68 2.82 26.41
N LYS A 200 9.07 2.49 25.28
CA LYS A 200 7.61 2.50 25.07
C LYS A 200 7.04 1.08 25.13
N ALA A 201 5.87 0.95 25.74
CA ALA A 201 5.11 -0.29 25.86
C ALA A 201 4.83 -0.87 24.46
N PHE A 202 5.13 -2.15 24.28
CA PHE A 202 4.88 -2.92 23.06
C PHE A 202 5.61 -2.43 21.79
N GLU A 203 6.38 -1.35 21.89
CA GLU A 203 7.13 -0.73 20.79
C GLU A 203 8.65 -0.85 20.96
N SER A 204 9.12 -1.12 22.17
CA SER A 204 10.56 -1.26 22.46
C SER A 204 10.96 -2.71 22.76
N ILE A 205 12.02 -3.17 22.09
CA ILE A 205 12.69 -4.44 22.40
C ILE A 205 13.88 -4.14 23.32
N LEU A 206 13.81 -4.63 24.56
CA LEU A 206 14.84 -4.41 25.58
C LEU A 206 16.06 -5.33 25.40
N ALA A 207 15.85 -6.53 24.87
CA ALA A 207 16.89 -7.52 24.66
C ALA A 207 16.46 -8.59 23.65
N GLY A 208 17.40 -9.26 23.00
CA GLY A 208 17.09 -10.39 22.11
C GLY A 208 18.30 -11.28 21.84
N THR A 209 18.11 -12.30 21.01
CA THR A 209 19.18 -13.23 20.63
C THR A 209 20.01 -12.74 19.43
N LEU A 210 19.71 -11.55 18.92
CA LEU A 210 20.49 -10.88 17.89
C LEU A 210 21.51 -9.93 18.54
N SER A 211 22.38 -9.34 17.72
CA SER A 211 23.38 -8.37 18.17
C SER A 211 22.72 -7.06 18.62
N GLY A 212 21.61 -6.67 17.97
CA GLY A 212 20.80 -5.52 18.34
C GLY A 212 20.23 -4.79 17.12
N PRO A 213 19.30 -3.85 17.33
CA PRO A 213 18.84 -2.99 16.26
C PRO A 213 19.97 -2.06 15.82
N VAL A 214 20.05 -1.79 14.51
CA VAL A 214 21.02 -0.87 13.91
C VAL A 214 20.45 0.54 13.87
N ASP A 215 21.27 1.54 14.22
CA ASP A 215 20.95 2.94 13.94
C ASP A 215 21.12 3.22 12.45
N VAL A 216 20.00 3.21 11.72
CA VAL A 216 19.99 3.40 10.26
C VAL A 216 20.64 4.70 9.82
N ARG A 217 20.77 5.72 10.70
CA ARG A 217 21.51 6.96 10.40
C ARG A 217 22.97 6.71 10.01
N GLN A 218 23.57 5.63 10.51
CA GLN A 218 24.94 5.25 10.16
C GLN A 218 25.10 4.88 8.69
N ARG A 219 23.99 4.51 8.02
CA ARG A 219 23.94 4.13 6.61
C ARG A 219 23.67 5.31 5.67
N LEU A 220 23.52 6.54 6.18
CA LEU A 220 23.23 7.74 5.36
C LEU A 220 24.37 8.09 4.40
N ASN A 221 25.60 7.72 4.76
CA ASN A 221 26.79 7.99 3.97
C ASN A 221 27.25 6.78 3.15
N ASP A 222 26.47 5.70 3.15
CA ASP A 222 26.72 4.58 2.24
C ASP A 222 26.63 5.08 0.81
N THR A 223 27.57 4.62 -0.03
CA THR A 223 27.59 4.94 -1.46
C THR A 223 27.52 3.65 -2.24
N TRP A 224 26.80 3.69 -3.35
CA TRP A 224 26.75 2.63 -4.33
C TRP A 224 26.62 3.25 -5.72
N ASP A 225 26.97 2.48 -6.74
CA ASP A 225 26.67 2.81 -8.13
C ASP A 225 25.78 1.69 -8.70
N PRO A 226 24.51 1.96 -9.06
CA PRO A 226 23.67 0.92 -9.66
C PRO A 226 24.23 0.39 -10.98
N PHE A 227 25.04 1.17 -11.71
CA PHE A 227 25.65 0.70 -12.96
C PHE A 227 26.57 -0.51 -12.74
N ASP A 228 27.20 -0.62 -11.57
CA ASP A 228 28.04 -1.78 -11.20
C ASP A 228 27.24 -3.08 -11.11
N LEU A 229 25.93 -2.99 -10.84
CA LEU A 229 25.05 -4.14 -10.59
C LEU A 229 24.18 -4.51 -11.78
N LEU A 230 24.19 -3.74 -12.88
CA LEU A 230 23.40 -4.03 -14.09
C LEU A 230 23.77 -5.36 -14.77
N ASN A 231 24.98 -5.86 -14.55
CA ASN A 231 25.44 -7.16 -15.05
C ASN A 231 25.61 -8.20 -13.92
N SER A 232 25.00 -7.99 -12.75
CA SER A 232 25.06 -8.97 -11.66
C SER A 232 24.42 -10.29 -12.11
N GLU A 233 25.02 -11.41 -11.71
CA GLU A 233 24.42 -12.75 -11.88
C GLU A 233 23.14 -12.92 -11.01
N ILE A 234 22.87 -11.99 -10.09
CA ILE A 234 21.71 -12.00 -9.21
C ILE A 234 20.62 -11.08 -9.78
N ASP A 235 19.49 -11.66 -10.18
CA ASP A 235 18.37 -10.93 -10.81
C ASP A 235 17.88 -9.75 -9.98
N ILE A 236 17.86 -9.89 -8.66
CA ILE A 236 17.37 -8.85 -7.73
C ILE A 236 18.32 -7.65 -7.69
N ASP A 237 19.63 -7.87 -7.85
CA ASP A 237 20.59 -6.78 -7.92
C ASP A 237 20.41 -6.00 -9.22
N ARG A 238 20.24 -6.71 -10.37
CA ARG A 238 19.91 -6.08 -11.65
C ARG A 238 18.59 -5.32 -11.60
N TYR A 239 17.56 -5.90 -10.98
CA TYR A 239 16.24 -5.28 -10.78
C TYR A 239 16.34 -3.99 -9.96
N ALA A 240 17.00 -4.04 -8.79
CA ALA A 240 17.16 -2.89 -7.90
C ALA A 240 18.00 -1.78 -8.54
N ALA A 241 19.10 -2.14 -9.20
CA ALA A 241 19.95 -1.21 -9.94
C ALA A 241 19.17 -0.47 -11.02
N THR A 242 18.50 -1.24 -11.89
CA THR A 242 17.68 -0.75 -12.98
C THR A 242 16.62 0.24 -12.47
N LYS A 243 15.86 -0.16 -11.45
CA LYS A 243 14.79 0.65 -10.87
C LYS A 243 15.28 1.96 -10.25
N ALA A 244 16.53 2.00 -9.77
CA ALA A 244 17.10 3.19 -9.15
C ALA A 244 17.47 4.29 -10.15
N ILE A 245 17.93 3.90 -11.35
CA ILE A 245 18.54 4.79 -12.33
C ILE A 245 17.70 6.03 -12.66
N PRO A 246 16.37 5.93 -12.93
CA PRO A 246 15.56 7.11 -13.26
C PRO A 246 15.44 8.14 -12.13
N PHE A 247 15.77 7.77 -10.89
CA PHE A 247 15.66 8.62 -9.71
C PHE A 247 17.00 9.23 -9.28
N LEU A 248 18.09 8.84 -9.92
CA LEU A 248 19.40 9.40 -9.67
C LEU A 248 19.58 10.72 -10.43
N GLU A 249 20.33 11.65 -9.84
CA GLU A 249 20.79 12.87 -10.52
C GLU A 249 21.92 12.52 -11.51
N ILE A 250 21.60 11.77 -12.57
CA ILE A 250 22.58 11.30 -13.57
C ILE A 250 22.73 12.35 -14.68
N ASN A 251 23.98 12.68 -14.99
CA ASN A 251 24.33 13.52 -16.14
C ASN A 251 25.49 12.89 -16.94
N PRO A 252 25.31 12.59 -18.24
CA PRO A 252 24.11 12.77 -19.04
C PRO A 252 23.18 11.54 -19.00
N ALA A 253 21.87 11.77 -18.88
CA ALA A 253 20.84 10.73 -18.93
C ALA A 253 20.89 9.85 -20.21
N ASN A 254 21.46 10.37 -21.29
CA ASN A 254 21.64 9.63 -22.56
C ASN A 254 22.53 8.39 -22.41
N ASP A 255 23.53 8.42 -21.53
CA ASP A 255 24.41 7.26 -21.32
C ASP A 255 23.64 6.13 -20.64
N ALA A 256 22.79 6.47 -19.67
CA ALA A 256 21.92 5.51 -18.99
C ALA A 256 20.93 4.83 -19.95
N VAL A 257 20.30 5.61 -20.84
CA VAL A 257 19.38 5.06 -21.85
C VAL A 257 20.09 4.07 -22.77
N ASN A 258 21.23 4.45 -23.34
CA ASN A 258 21.98 3.57 -24.25
C ASN A 258 22.40 2.25 -23.59
N ILE A 259 22.86 2.32 -22.34
CA ILE A 259 23.25 1.12 -21.56
C ILE A 259 22.03 0.21 -21.35
N LEU A 260 20.94 0.76 -20.81
CA LEU A 260 19.74 -0.03 -20.52
C LEU A 260 19.10 -0.58 -21.80
N GLU A 261 19.07 0.16 -22.91
CA GLU A 261 18.54 -0.36 -24.17
C GLU A 261 19.36 -1.53 -24.72
N GLY A 262 20.69 -1.51 -24.57
CA GLY A 262 21.56 -2.61 -24.99
C GLY A 262 21.43 -3.86 -24.10
N LEU A 263 21.18 -3.66 -22.81
CA LEU A 263 20.95 -4.76 -21.86
C LEU A 263 19.55 -5.38 -22.04
N LEU A 264 18.53 -4.57 -22.31
CA LEU A 264 17.15 -5.05 -22.48
C LEU A 264 17.03 -6.13 -23.56
N ASP A 265 17.81 -6.02 -24.64
CA ASP A 265 17.79 -7.00 -25.75
C ASP A 265 18.29 -8.39 -25.34
N ASN A 266 19.03 -8.49 -24.24
CA ASN A 266 19.70 -9.72 -23.79
C ASN A 266 19.26 -10.17 -22.39
N GLU A 267 18.39 -9.42 -21.71
CA GLU A 267 17.91 -9.77 -20.37
C GLU A 267 17.01 -11.00 -20.44
N LEU A 268 17.37 -12.03 -19.68
CA LEU A 268 16.70 -13.33 -19.69
C LEU A 268 15.56 -13.40 -18.67
N ASP A 269 15.67 -12.68 -17.56
CA ASP A 269 14.60 -12.62 -16.58
C ASP A 269 13.56 -11.58 -16.99
N GLU A 270 12.35 -12.04 -17.28
CA GLU A 270 11.29 -11.18 -17.81
C GLU A 270 10.89 -10.05 -16.84
N ARG A 271 11.07 -10.26 -15.54
CA ARG A 271 10.72 -9.29 -14.50
C ARG A 271 11.76 -8.18 -14.46
N VAL A 272 13.04 -8.55 -14.58
CA VAL A 272 14.13 -7.58 -14.74
C VAL A 272 13.99 -6.82 -16.05
N ALA A 273 13.71 -7.52 -17.17
CA ALA A 273 13.49 -6.88 -18.47
C ALA A 273 12.33 -5.88 -18.43
N LEU A 274 11.23 -6.23 -17.77
CA LEU A 274 10.07 -5.37 -17.65
C LEU A 274 10.35 -4.14 -16.75
N GLU A 275 11.12 -4.29 -15.66
CA GLU A 275 11.56 -3.14 -14.85
C GLU A 275 12.58 -2.26 -15.58
N MET A 276 13.39 -2.86 -16.47
CA MET A 276 14.29 -2.13 -17.36
C MET A 276 13.54 -1.30 -18.38
N ALA A 277 12.51 -1.89 -19.00
CA ALA A 277 11.59 -1.17 -19.87
C ALA A 277 10.86 -0.04 -19.12
N SER A 278 10.40 -0.29 -17.89
CA SER A 278 9.84 0.72 -16.97
C SER A 278 10.80 1.91 -16.78
N SER A 279 12.06 1.62 -16.46
CA SER A 279 13.08 2.64 -16.21
C SER A 279 13.42 3.43 -17.49
N LEU A 280 13.55 2.74 -18.61
CA LEU A 280 13.71 3.35 -19.94
C LEU A 280 12.54 4.28 -20.30
N ALA A 281 11.31 3.85 -20.07
CA ALA A 281 10.12 4.65 -20.34
C ALA A 281 10.06 5.92 -19.45
N ARG A 282 10.48 5.84 -18.18
CA ARG A 282 10.64 7.01 -17.30
C ARG A 282 11.71 7.98 -17.81
N LEU A 283 12.73 7.46 -18.48
CA LEU A 283 13.78 8.23 -19.15
C LEU A 283 13.38 8.69 -20.56
N ASN A 284 12.11 8.55 -20.96
CA ASN A 284 11.56 8.90 -22.27
C ASN A 284 12.11 8.08 -23.45
N SER A 285 12.61 6.86 -23.23
CA SER A 285 12.91 5.93 -24.32
C SER A 285 11.62 5.33 -24.88
N GLN A 286 11.42 5.50 -26.20
CA GLN A 286 10.31 4.88 -26.92
C GLN A 286 10.44 3.36 -26.93
N LYS A 287 11.67 2.82 -27.04
CA LYS A 287 11.93 1.37 -27.00
C LYS A 287 11.44 0.75 -25.71
N GLY A 288 11.71 1.39 -24.56
CA GLY A 288 11.20 0.93 -23.27
C GLY A 288 9.67 0.95 -23.20
N PHE A 289 9.05 2.03 -23.67
CA PHE A 289 7.58 2.13 -23.68
C PHE A 289 6.92 1.09 -24.59
N ASP A 290 7.44 0.89 -25.80
CA ASP A 290 6.96 -0.10 -26.76
C ASP A 290 7.10 -1.52 -26.22
N PHE A 291 8.20 -1.81 -25.50
CA PHE A 291 8.41 -3.10 -24.86
C PHE A 291 7.32 -3.39 -23.81
N ILE A 292 6.97 -2.40 -22.97
CA ILE A 292 5.88 -2.53 -21.98
C ILE A 292 4.56 -2.84 -22.69
N CYS A 293 4.21 -2.09 -23.73
CA CYS A 293 2.97 -2.29 -24.49
C CYS A 293 2.93 -3.69 -25.13
N ASN A 294 4.04 -4.11 -25.77
CA ASN A 294 4.15 -5.43 -26.36
C ASN A 294 4.02 -6.56 -25.31
N LYS A 295 4.51 -6.37 -24.08
CA LYS A 295 4.34 -7.36 -23.00
C LYS A 295 2.90 -7.45 -22.47
N ILE A 296 2.07 -6.44 -22.69
CA ILE A 296 0.63 -6.49 -22.42
C ILE A 296 -0.11 -7.26 -23.52
N GLU A 297 0.20 -6.97 -24.78
CA GLU A 297 -0.47 -7.54 -25.95
C GLU A 297 -0.02 -8.98 -26.26
N ASN A 298 1.27 -9.24 -26.13
CA ASN A 298 1.93 -10.51 -26.46
C ASN A 298 2.70 -11.05 -25.24
N PRO A 299 1.99 -11.40 -24.15
CA PRO A 299 2.63 -11.90 -22.95
C PRO A 299 3.20 -13.30 -23.15
N THR A 300 4.40 -13.47 -22.66
CA THR A 300 5.14 -14.72 -22.49
C THR A 300 4.67 -15.51 -21.27
N GLU A 301 4.28 -14.81 -20.20
CA GLU A 301 3.71 -15.39 -18.99
C GLU A 301 2.41 -14.69 -18.57
N ALA A 302 1.47 -15.43 -17.98
CA ALA A 302 0.13 -14.94 -17.68
C ALA A 302 0.05 -13.75 -16.71
N TYR A 303 1.06 -13.54 -15.85
CA TYR A 303 1.07 -12.43 -14.89
C TYR A 303 1.66 -11.13 -15.46
N ILE A 304 2.36 -11.20 -16.59
CA ILE A 304 3.13 -10.08 -17.16
C ILE A 304 2.24 -8.90 -17.56
N PRO A 305 1.07 -9.07 -18.21
CA PRO A 305 0.21 -7.94 -18.56
C PRO A 305 -0.24 -7.11 -17.37
N MET A 306 -0.49 -7.76 -16.24
CA MET A 306 -0.91 -7.07 -15.01
C MET A 306 0.23 -6.22 -14.45
N GLU A 307 1.45 -6.77 -14.40
CA GLU A 307 2.63 -6.02 -13.94
C GLU A 307 2.96 -4.85 -14.88
N ALA A 308 2.87 -5.07 -16.20
CA ALA A 308 3.06 -4.03 -17.21
C ALA A 308 2.00 -2.92 -17.10
N THR A 309 0.74 -3.27 -16.80
CA THR A 309 -0.33 -2.29 -16.54
C THR A 309 -0.06 -1.46 -15.28
N PHE A 310 0.49 -2.08 -14.23
CA PHE A 310 0.91 -1.34 -13.03
C PHE A 310 2.13 -0.44 -13.29
N ILE A 311 3.03 -0.83 -14.20
CA ILE A 311 4.11 0.05 -14.66
C ILE A 311 3.56 1.30 -15.34
N LEU A 312 2.58 1.16 -16.24
CA LEU A 312 1.90 2.30 -16.86
C LEU A 312 1.27 3.22 -15.80
N THR A 313 0.68 2.63 -14.76
CA THR A 313 0.10 3.37 -13.64
C THR A 313 1.14 4.20 -12.89
N GLU A 314 2.34 3.66 -12.62
CA GLU A 314 3.37 4.41 -11.92
C GLU A 314 4.16 5.39 -12.79
N ILE A 315 4.22 5.18 -14.11
CA ILE A 315 4.84 6.14 -15.05
C ILE A 315 3.92 7.35 -15.21
N ALA A 316 2.61 7.11 -15.39
CA ALA A 316 1.56 8.14 -15.38
C ALA A 316 1.77 9.33 -16.33
N ASN A 317 2.55 9.16 -17.41
CA ASN A 317 2.71 10.17 -18.46
C ASN A 317 1.57 10.08 -19.50
N ASN A 318 1.49 11.05 -20.42
CA ASN A 318 0.42 11.08 -21.43
C ASN A 318 0.32 9.78 -22.27
N PRO A 319 1.43 9.20 -22.79
CA PRO A 319 1.39 7.89 -23.42
C PRO A 319 0.79 6.80 -22.52
N SER A 320 1.22 6.69 -21.26
CA SER A 320 0.68 5.71 -20.31
C SER A 320 -0.82 5.92 -20.05
N ILE A 321 -1.28 7.17 -19.95
CA ILE A 321 -2.71 7.49 -19.77
C ILE A 321 -3.52 7.00 -20.97
N GLN A 322 -3.05 7.26 -22.19
CA GLN A 322 -3.72 6.80 -23.42
C GLN A 322 -3.76 5.27 -23.51
N THR A 323 -2.65 4.61 -23.20
CA THR A 323 -2.61 3.14 -23.17
C THR A 323 -3.55 2.57 -22.11
N MET A 324 -3.56 3.12 -20.89
CA MET A 324 -4.51 2.69 -19.85
C MET A 324 -5.97 2.92 -20.24
N GLU A 325 -6.30 4.05 -20.88
CA GLU A 325 -7.65 4.30 -21.40
C GLU A 325 -8.07 3.26 -22.44
N SER A 326 -7.16 2.91 -23.37
CA SER A 326 -7.38 1.84 -24.35
C SER A 326 -7.59 0.48 -23.67
N LEU A 327 -6.73 0.11 -22.71
CA LEU A 327 -6.82 -1.15 -21.99
C LEU A 327 -8.12 -1.26 -21.18
N ALA A 328 -8.55 -0.16 -20.55
CA ALA A 328 -9.80 -0.11 -19.82
C ALA A 328 -11.02 -0.38 -20.73
N GLY A 329 -11.00 0.06 -21.99
CA GLY A 329 -12.08 -0.20 -22.97
C GLY A 329 -11.93 -1.48 -23.79
N ASN A 330 -10.81 -2.21 -23.66
CA ASN A 330 -10.49 -3.32 -24.55
C ASN A 330 -11.33 -4.57 -24.24
N GLN A 331 -12.06 -5.04 -25.25
CA GLN A 331 -12.96 -6.19 -25.17
C GLN A 331 -12.23 -7.53 -25.01
N ASP A 332 -10.96 -7.62 -25.43
CA ASP A 332 -10.15 -8.83 -25.25
C ASP A 332 -9.83 -9.10 -23.77
N PHE A 333 -9.95 -8.08 -22.91
CA PHE A 333 -9.74 -8.16 -21.48
C PHE A 333 -11.05 -8.21 -20.66
N VAL A 334 -12.19 -8.50 -21.29
CA VAL A 334 -13.46 -8.70 -20.55
C VAL A 334 -13.32 -9.84 -19.55
N GLY A 335 -13.77 -9.60 -18.31
CA GLY A 335 -13.62 -10.53 -17.18
C GLY A 335 -12.21 -10.57 -16.58
N ASN A 336 -11.29 -9.72 -17.06
CA ASN A 336 -9.91 -9.65 -16.58
C ASN A 336 -9.67 -8.39 -15.72
N GLU A 337 -8.95 -8.55 -14.61
CA GLU A 337 -8.58 -7.43 -13.72
C GLU A 337 -7.69 -6.38 -14.38
N ILE A 338 -7.10 -6.64 -15.56
CA ILE A 338 -6.33 -5.64 -16.32
C ILE A 338 -7.17 -4.39 -16.61
N ARG A 339 -8.45 -4.54 -17.00
CA ARG A 339 -9.35 -3.39 -17.23
C ARG A 339 -9.52 -2.57 -15.95
N GLN A 340 -9.72 -3.26 -14.83
CA GLN A 340 -9.90 -2.64 -13.50
C GLN A 340 -8.62 -1.94 -13.03
N ALA A 341 -7.45 -2.55 -13.26
CA ALA A 341 -6.16 -1.99 -12.95
C ALA A 341 -5.88 -0.72 -13.76
N ALA A 342 -6.20 -0.73 -15.05
CA ALA A 342 -6.07 0.44 -15.91
C ALA A 342 -6.96 1.60 -15.45
N VAL A 343 -8.24 1.33 -15.15
CA VAL A 343 -9.16 2.34 -14.57
C VAL A 343 -8.66 2.86 -13.22
N TRP A 344 -8.18 1.97 -12.35
CA TRP A 344 -7.63 2.36 -11.05
C TRP A 344 -6.38 3.24 -11.19
N GLY A 345 -5.54 2.97 -12.20
CA GLY A 345 -4.36 3.73 -12.52
C GLY A 345 -4.63 5.11 -13.14
N LEU A 346 -5.70 5.24 -13.94
CA LEU A 346 -6.17 6.53 -14.45
C LEU A 346 -6.53 7.49 -13.31
N GLY A 347 -7.16 7.01 -12.23
CA GLY A 347 -7.62 7.84 -11.12
C GLY A 347 -6.76 7.76 -9.85
N LYS A 348 -6.92 6.69 -9.07
CA LYS A 348 -6.50 6.63 -7.66
C LYS A 348 -4.99 6.43 -7.46
N ALA A 349 -4.37 5.59 -8.30
CA ALA A 349 -3.01 5.10 -8.08
C ALA A 349 -1.95 5.80 -8.94
N GLY A 350 -2.35 6.62 -9.92
CA GLY A 350 -1.42 7.19 -10.89
C GLY A 350 -1.80 8.60 -11.32
N ALA A 351 -2.26 8.72 -12.57
CA ALA A 351 -2.31 9.98 -13.30
C ALA A 351 -3.32 11.02 -12.80
N LYS A 352 -4.32 10.61 -12.01
CA LYS A 352 -5.45 11.45 -11.60
C LYS A 352 -6.16 12.11 -12.79
N ALA A 353 -6.23 11.39 -13.91
CA ALA A 353 -6.92 11.78 -15.13
C ALA A 353 -8.43 11.56 -14.99
N TYR A 354 -9.07 12.25 -14.03
CA TYR A 354 -10.45 11.99 -13.61
C TYR A 354 -11.47 12.12 -14.73
N ASN A 355 -11.25 13.05 -15.68
CA ASN A 355 -12.10 13.20 -16.85
C ASN A 355 -12.17 11.92 -17.71
N LYS A 356 -11.11 11.10 -17.71
CA LYS A 356 -11.06 9.83 -18.44
C LYS A 356 -11.89 8.73 -17.79
N LEU A 357 -12.16 8.83 -16.50
CA LEU A 357 -12.97 7.85 -15.76
C LEU A 357 -14.44 7.91 -16.12
N ILE A 358 -14.94 9.07 -16.59
CA ILE A 358 -16.37 9.31 -16.83
C ILE A 358 -16.97 8.25 -17.77
N GLN A 359 -16.25 7.80 -18.79
CA GLN A 359 -16.74 6.81 -19.74
C GLN A 359 -16.86 5.39 -19.17
N PHE A 360 -16.29 5.13 -17.98
CA PHE A 360 -16.26 3.81 -17.36
C PHE A 360 -17.16 3.71 -16.13
N ILE A 361 -17.78 4.80 -15.66
CA ILE A 361 -18.58 4.78 -14.42
C ILE A 361 -19.86 3.94 -14.52
N ASP A 362 -20.33 3.68 -15.74
CA ASP A 362 -21.50 2.87 -16.05
C ASP A 362 -21.18 1.64 -16.91
N ASP A 363 -19.90 1.25 -16.98
CA ASP A 363 -19.42 0.07 -17.73
C ASP A 363 -20.27 -1.17 -17.46
N GLU A 364 -20.44 -2.02 -18.48
CA GLU A 364 -21.24 -3.25 -18.37
C GLU A 364 -20.66 -4.24 -17.35
N GLU A 365 -19.34 -4.25 -17.17
CA GLU A 365 -18.69 -4.99 -16.10
C GLU A 365 -18.72 -4.18 -14.80
N ASP A 366 -19.58 -4.61 -13.85
CA ASP A 366 -19.77 -3.93 -12.57
C ASP A 366 -18.44 -3.67 -11.83
N GLU A 367 -17.47 -4.58 -11.91
CA GLU A 367 -16.15 -4.37 -11.30
C GLU A 367 -15.40 -3.18 -11.93
N VAL A 368 -15.45 -2.99 -13.25
CA VAL A 368 -14.82 -1.84 -13.93
C VAL A 368 -15.52 -0.54 -13.52
N ALA A 369 -16.86 -0.54 -13.50
CA ALA A 369 -17.66 0.60 -13.04
C ALA A 369 -17.36 0.99 -11.59
N LEU A 370 -17.29 0.00 -10.68
CA LEU A 370 -16.98 0.23 -9.28
C LEU A 370 -15.57 0.80 -9.08
N HIS A 371 -14.58 0.31 -9.85
CA HIS A 371 -13.22 0.87 -9.82
C HIS A 371 -13.19 2.32 -10.33
N ALA A 372 -13.93 2.64 -11.40
CA ALA A 372 -14.01 4.00 -11.94
C ALA A 372 -14.63 4.97 -10.92
N ILE A 373 -15.76 4.59 -10.32
CA ILE A 373 -16.46 5.37 -9.30
C ILE A 373 -15.56 5.59 -8.07
N ALA A 374 -14.88 4.54 -7.59
CA ALA A 374 -14.01 4.60 -6.42
C ALA A 374 -12.69 5.34 -6.66
N ALA A 375 -12.31 5.55 -7.93
CA ALA A 375 -11.05 6.17 -8.29
C ALA A 375 -11.06 7.70 -8.23
N PHE A 376 -12.24 8.34 -8.17
CA PHE A 376 -12.35 9.78 -7.96
C PHE A 376 -11.81 10.21 -6.58
N GLY A 377 -11.19 11.39 -6.55
CA GLY A 377 -10.62 12.01 -5.36
C GLY A 377 -11.22 13.38 -5.05
N ASN A 378 -10.90 13.93 -3.89
CA ASN A 378 -11.33 15.28 -3.48
C ASN A 378 -10.63 16.39 -4.27
N ASP A 379 -9.56 16.04 -4.96
CA ASP A 379 -8.79 16.85 -5.90
C ASP A 379 -9.29 16.73 -7.35
N THR A 380 -10.51 16.22 -7.57
CA THR A 380 -11.16 16.25 -8.89
C THR A 380 -11.38 17.69 -9.33
N ASP A 381 -10.96 18.01 -10.55
CA ASP A 381 -11.07 19.35 -11.11
C ASP A 381 -12.54 19.73 -11.40
N ASN A 382 -12.81 21.04 -11.37
CA ASN A 382 -14.15 21.57 -11.54
C ASN A 382 -14.78 21.20 -12.89
N ALA A 383 -14.00 21.12 -13.98
CA ALA A 383 -14.54 20.79 -15.30
C ALA A 383 -15.02 19.33 -15.35
N THR A 384 -14.29 18.41 -14.72
CA THR A 384 -14.74 17.02 -14.52
C THR A 384 -16.01 16.97 -13.67
N ILE A 385 -16.11 17.77 -12.61
CA ILE A 385 -17.34 17.85 -11.79
C ILE A 385 -18.52 18.37 -12.62
N ASP A 386 -18.33 19.40 -13.43
CA ASP A 386 -19.38 19.96 -14.29
C ASP A 386 -19.91 18.92 -15.30
N ASN A 387 -19.02 18.13 -15.91
CA ASN A 387 -19.40 17.03 -16.81
C ASN A 387 -20.20 15.95 -16.08
N LEU A 388 -19.83 15.61 -14.84
CA LEU A 388 -20.61 14.69 -14.02
C LEU A 388 -22.00 15.25 -13.72
N ILE A 389 -22.12 16.53 -13.40
CA ILE A 389 -23.41 17.18 -13.13
C ILE A 389 -24.30 17.19 -14.38
N GLU A 390 -23.74 17.42 -15.56
CA GLU A 390 -24.47 17.29 -16.82
C GLU A 390 -25.04 15.88 -16.99
N LEU A 391 -24.22 14.85 -16.77
CA LEU A 391 -24.65 13.45 -16.82
C LEU A 391 -25.69 13.10 -15.74
N LEU A 392 -25.62 13.72 -14.56
CA LEU A 392 -26.65 13.56 -13.52
C LEU A 392 -28.04 14.05 -13.99
N VAL A 393 -28.08 15.03 -14.88
CA VAL A 393 -29.31 15.61 -15.42
C VAL A 393 -29.79 14.85 -16.65
N SER A 394 -28.89 14.56 -17.60
CA SER A 394 -29.24 14.05 -18.94
C SER A 394 -29.06 12.54 -19.11
N GLY A 395 -28.27 11.88 -18.26
CA GLY A 395 -27.86 10.49 -18.43
C GLY A 395 -28.95 9.44 -18.21
N SER A 396 -28.60 8.18 -18.49
CA SER A 396 -29.42 7.02 -18.19
C SER A 396 -29.58 6.80 -16.68
N PRO A 397 -30.57 6.01 -16.21
CA PRO A 397 -30.68 5.70 -14.78
C PRO A 397 -29.41 5.08 -14.17
N ARG A 398 -28.69 4.22 -14.91
CA ARG A 398 -27.42 3.62 -14.47
C ARG A 398 -26.33 4.69 -14.34
N GLN A 399 -26.21 5.58 -15.33
CA GLN A 399 -25.28 6.71 -15.31
C GLN A 399 -25.56 7.64 -14.14
N LYS A 400 -26.82 8.03 -13.93
CA LYS A 400 -27.22 8.91 -12.82
C LYS A 400 -26.88 8.30 -11.46
N ALA A 401 -27.10 7.00 -11.28
CA ALA A 401 -26.72 6.29 -10.06
C ALA A 401 -25.20 6.29 -9.85
N ALA A 402 -24.43 5.99 -10.91
CA ALA A 402 -22.97 6.00 -10.87
C ALA A 402 -22.41 7.40 -10.55
N VAL A 403 -22.89 8.43 -11.26
CA VAL A 403 -22.52 9.84 -11.02
C VAL A 403 -22.83 10.27 -9.59
N CYS A 404 -24.05 9.97 -9.10
CA CYS A 404 -24.44 10.27 -7.72
C CYS A 404 -23.43 9.68 -6.72
N LYS A 405 -22.98 8.45 -6.97
CA LYS A 405 -21.95 7.81 -6.14
C LYS A 405 -20.56 8.43 -6.33
N SER A 406 -20.12 8.73 -7.55
CA SER A 406 -18.84 9.38 -7.84
C SER A 406 -18.73 10.75 -7.16
N LEU A 407 -19.79 11.58 -7.24
CA LEU A 407 -19.86 12.87 -6.56
C LEU A 407 -19.74 12.71 -5.03
N SER A 408 -20.21 11.60 -4.46
CA SER A 408 -20.02 11.28 -3.04
C SER A 408 -18.59 10.87 -2.68
N MET A 409 -17.76 10.46 -3.65
CA MET A 409 -16.34 10.17 -3.43
C MET A 409 -15.49 11.44 -3.48
N ILE A 410 -15.93 12.46 -4.24
CA ILE A 410 -15.24 13.74 -4.38
C ILE A 410 -15.36 14.59 -3.10
N GLN A 411 -16.54 14.69 -2.48
CA GLN A 411 -16.77 15.46 -1.23
C GLN A 411 -16.16 16.88 -1.28
N SER A 412 -16.58 17.69 -2.25
CA SER A 412 -16.13 19.08 -2.43
C SER A 412 -17.30 20.06 -2.34
N ASP A 413 -17.08 21.23 -1.75
CA ASP A 413 -18.09 22.30 -1.69
C ASP A 413 -18.54 22.75 -3.09
N TYR A 414 -17.66 22.61 -4.09
CA TYR A 414 -18.00 22.89 -5.49
C TYR A 414 -19.11 21.95 -5.99
N VAL A 415 -19.08 20.66 -5.62
CA VAL A 415 -20.13 19.69 -5.97
C VAL A 415 -21.48 20.14 -5.41
N ILE A 416 -21.54 20.57 -4.16
CA ILE A 416 -22.79 21.00 -3.51
C ILE A 416 -23.35 22.23 -4.21
N ASN A 417 -22.49 23.20 -4.55
CA ASN A 417 -22.88 24.40 -5.26
C ASN A 417 -23.41 24.10 -6.69
N GLN A 418 -22.78 23.18 -7.41
CA GLN A 418 -23.24 22.78 -8.74
C GLN A 418 -24.56 22.00 -8.68
N LEU A 419 -24.74 21.12 -7.68
CA LEU A 419 -26.01 20.43 -7.45
C LEU A 419 -27.15 21.42 -7.15
N LYS A 420 -26.88 22.47 -6.37
CA LYS A 420 -27.85 23.54 -6.11
C LYS A 420 -28.27 24.24 -7.39
N GLN A 421 -27.31 24.65 -8.23
CA GLN A 421 -27.60 25.31 -9.51
C GLN A 421 -28.35 24.38 -10.47
N ALA A 422 -27.97 23.10 -10.53
CA ALA A 422 -28.66 22.10 -11.34
C ALA A 422 -30.13 21.91 -10.89
N ALA A 423 -30.42 21.96 -9.59
CA ALA A 423 -31.79 21.86 -9.08
C ALA A 423 -32.68 23.03 -9.50
N GLU A 424 -32.10 24.22 -9.65
CA GLU A 424 -32.77 25.44 -10.12
C GLU A 424 -33.02 25.37 -11.64
N ASN A 425 -32.02 24.92 -12.40
CA ASN A 425 -32.05 24.90 -13.86
C ASN A 425 -32.84 23.71 -14.44
N SER A 426 -32.93 22.60 -13.71
CA SER A 426 -33.52 21.34 -14.19
C SER A 426 -34.58 20.79 -13.22
N PRO A 427 -35.72 21.47 -13.03
CA PRO A 427 -36.71 21.10 -12.02
C PRO A 427 -37.30 19.68 -12.22
N GLY A 428 -37.32 19.16 -13.45
CA GLY A 428 -37.78 17.80 -13.76
C GLY A 428 -36.81 16.67 -13.36
N GLN A 429 -35.56 16.99 -13.02
CA GLN A 429 -34.52 16.01 -12.63
C GLN A 429 -34.16 16.11 -11.13
N LYS A 430 -34.97 16.80 -10.34
CA LYS A 430 -34.70 17.09 -8.92
C LYS A 430 -34.45 15.85 -8.06
N SER A 431 -35.05 14.70 -8.37
CA SER A 431 -34.90 13.49 -7.54
C SER A 431 -33.46 13.01 -7.41
N TRP A 432 -32.73 12.91 -8.52
CA TRP A 432 -31.33 12.49 -8.51
C TRP A 432 -30.39 13.54 -7.91
N ILE A 433 -30.73 14.82 -8.06
CA ILE A 433 -29.99 15.93 -7.46
C ILE A 433 -30.15 15.91 -5.94
N ILE A 434 -31.37 15.73 -5.44
CA ILE A 434 -31.68 15.57 -4.01
C ILE A 434 -30.97 14.34 -3.45
N ALA A 435 -31.01 13.21 -4.17
CA ALA A 435 -30.29 12.00 -3.78
C ALA A 435 -28.77 12.22 -3.69
N SER A 436 -28.20 12.96 -4.64
CA SER A 436 -26.77 13.28 -4.66
C SER A 436 -26.36 14.20 -3.51
N LEU A 437 -27.17 15.23 -3.21
CA LEU A 437 -26.99 16.08 -2.02
C LEU A 437 -27.08 15.26 -0.73
N GLY A 438 -27.99 14.28 -0.67
CA GLY A 438 -28.16 13.38 0.47
C GLY A 438 -26.96 12.47 0.76
N GLN A 439 -26.07 12.25 -0.22
CA GLN A 439 -24.83 11.48 -0.04
C GLN A 439 -23.61 12.34 0.32
N GLN A 440 -23.74 13.68 0.29
CA GLN A 440 -22.71 14.58 0.77
C GLN A 440 -22.75 14.69 2.29
N THR A 441 -21.72 15.29 2.88
CA THR A 441 -21.67 15.54 4.33
C THR A 441 -22.81 16.48 4.76
N PRO A 442 -23.70 16.09 5.70
CA PRO A 442 -24.88 16.88 6.06
C PRO A 442 -24.57 18.30 6.53
N GLU A 443 -23.45 18.48 7.25
CA GLU A 443 -22.99 19.79 7.70
C GLU A 443 -22.75 20.75 6.52
N ASN A 444 -21.95 20.33 5.53
CA ASN A 444 -21.64 21.17 4.37
C ASN A 444 -22.90 21.47 3.54
N VAL A 445 -23.81 20.51 3.39
CA VAL A 445 -25.05 20.73 2.64
C VAL A 445 -25.96 21.74 3.36
N ARG A 446 -26.12 21.64 4.68
CA ARG A 446 -26.89 22.61 5.47
C ARG A 446 -26.31 24.01 5.36
N LEU A 447 -24.98 24.13 5.46
CA LEU A 447 -24.27 25.40 5.31
C LEU A 447 -24.51 26.02 3.94
N ALA A 448 -24.40 25.23 2.86
CA ALA A 448 -24.54 25.73 1.49
C ALA A 448 -25.99 26.05 1.09
N LEU A 449 -26.96 25.29 1.60
CA LEU A 449 -28.37 25.41 1.20
C LEU A 449 -29.19 26.34 2.11
N GLY A 450 -28.75 26.60 3.35
CA GLY A 450 -29.48 27.41 4.32
C GLY A 450 -30.95 26.96 4.47
N ASN A 451 -31.88 27.90 4.62
CA ASN A 451 -33.32 27.59 4.77
C ASN A 451 -34.05 27.40 3.43
N SER A 452 -33.44 26.73 2.46
CA SER A 452 -34.06 26.48 1.16
C SER A 452 -35.02 25.28 1.18
N SER A 453 -36.05 25.32 0.33
CA SER A 453 -36.95 24.16 0.12
C SER A 453 -36.22 22.92 -0.42
N LEU A 454 -35.04 23.12 -1.04
CA LEU A 454 -34.17 22.03 -1.45
C LEU A 454 -33.55 21.32 -0.24
N LEU A 455 -33.13 22.07 0.79
CA LEU A 455 -32.66 21.46 2.04
C LEU A 455 -33.77 20.65 2.72
N GLU A 456 -34.99 21.20 2.80
CA GLU A 456 -36.14 20.48 3.37
C GLU A 456 -36.39 19.13 2.67
N GLN A 457 -36.22 19.08 1.35
CA GLN A 457 -36.38 17.87 0.55
C GLN A 457 -35.20 16.88 0.73
N THR A 458 -33.99 17.38 0.95
CA THR A 458 -32.80 16.53 1.16
C THR A 458 -32.70 16.00 2.60
N GLN A 459 -33.20 16.75 3.59
CA GLN A 459 -33.03 16.46 5.01
C GLN A 459 -33.40 15.02 5.45
N PRO A 460 -34.50 14.40 4.94
CA PRO A 460 -34.82 13.02 5.28
C PRO A 460 -33.71 12.01 4.92
N LEU A 461 -32.92 12.29 3.88
CA LEU A 461 -31.82 11.40 3.46
C LEU A 461 -30.65 11.42 4.46
N PHE A 462 -30.42 12.52 5.16
CA PHE A 462 -29.37 12.60 6.18
C PHE A 462 -29.65 11.66 7.35
N HIS A 463 -30.91 11.53 7.74
CA HIS A 463 -31.35 10.59 8.77
C HIS A 463 -31.22 9.11 8.35
N MET A 464 -30.96 8.84 7.08
CA MET A 464 -30.64 7.50 6.57
C MET A 464 -29.13 7.29 6.36
N SER A 465 -28.34 8.36 6.47
CA SER A 465 -26.90 8.33 6.20
C SER A 465 -26.10 7.85 7.42
N LYS A 466 -24.88 7.35 7.16
CA LYS A 466 -23.92 6.98 8.21
C LYS A 466 -23.54 8.14 9.16
N TYR A 467 -23.83 9.38 8.79
CA TYR A 467 -23.48 10.56 9.57
C TYR A 467 -24.43 10.81 10.74
N GLU A 468 -25.72 10.46 10.60
CA GLU A 468 -26.74 10.72 11.62
C GLU A 468 -27.45 9.46 12.09
N ASN A 469 -27.28 8.36 11.38
CA ASN A 469 -27.85 7.08 11.72
C ASN A 469 -26.74 6.08 12.02
N TRP A 470 -26.58 5.76 13.30
CA TRP A 470 -25.60 4.77 13.76
C TRP A 470 -25.82 3.37 13.16
N LEU A 471 -27.07 3.03 12.78
CA LEU A 471 -27.39 1.77 12.09
C LEU A 471 -26.97 1.78 10.61
N ALA A 472 -26.73 2.94 10.01
CA ALA A 472 -26.29 3.07 8.62
C ALA A 472 -24.76 2.98 8.47
N THR A 473 -24.04 2.69 9.55
CA THR A 473 -22.60 2.40 9.50
C THR A 473 -22.36 1.01 8.93
N THR A 474 -21.26 0.83 8.19
CA THR A 474 -20.91 -0.47 7.60
C THR A 474 -20.77 -1.58 8.65
N GLU A 475 -20.21 -1.25 9.81
CA GLU A 475 -20.08 -2.20 10.93
C GLU A 475 -21.46 -2.70 11.39
N LYS A 476 -22.41 -1.80 11.60
CA LYS A 476 -23.75 -2.17 12.11
C LYS A 476 -24.62 -2.85 11.08
N ASP A 477 -24.50 -2.50 9.80
CA ASP A 477 -25.15 -3.25 8.72
C ASP A 477 -24.64 -4.71 8.67
N ILE A 478 -23.33 -4.92 8.81
CA ILE A 478 -22.73 -6.26 8.88
C ILE A 478 -23.20 -7.02 10.13
N ASP A 479 -23.12 -6.40 11.31
CA ASP A 479 -23.57 -7.00 12.57
C ASP A 479 -25.03 -7.46 12.48
N LEU A 480 -25.90 -6.61 11.91
CA LEU A 480 -27.33 -6.90 11.78
C LEU A 480 -27.58 -8.05 10.79
N LYS A 481 -26.96 -8.01 9.60
CA LYS A 481 -27.04 -9.10 8.62
C LYS A 481 -26.57 -10.42 9.21
N PHE A 482 -25.50 -10.40 10.01
CA PHE A 482 -24.98 -11.56 10.69
C PHE A 482 -25.96 -12.11 11.72
N LEU A 483 -26.54 -11.26 12.58
CA LEU A 483 -27.54 -11.68 13.57
C LEU A 483 -28.81 -12.25 12.91
N VAL A 484 -29.28 -11.63 11.82
CA VAL A 484 -30.45 -12.10 11.06
C VAL A 484 -30.21 -13.45 10.40
N ALA A 485 -28.97 -13.74 9.99
CA ALA A 485 -28.62 -15.03 9.39
C ALA A 485 -28.54 -16.19 10.40
N GLN A 486 -28.61 -15.93 11.72
CA GLN A 486 -28.58 -16.97 12.74
C GLN A 486 -29.95 -17.62 12.91
N SER A 487 -30.00 -18.96 12.77
CA SER A 487 -31.17 -19.78 13.12
C SER A 487 -30.91 -20.52 14.43
N ILE A 488 -31.93 -20.63 15.29
CA ILE A 488 -31.90 -21.37 16.57
C ILE A 488 -32.69 -22.69 16.46
N PHE A 489 -32.86 -23.22 15.25
CA PHE A 489 -33.59 -24.47 14.99
C PHE A 489 -32.78 -25.40 14.09
#